data_AF-X0SZL9-F1
#
_entry.id   AF-X0SZL9-F1
#
_cell.length_a   1.000
_cell.length_b   1.000
_cell.length_c   1.000
_cell.angle_alpha   90.00
_cell.angle_beta   90.00
_cell.angle_gamma   90.00
#
_symmetry.space_group_name_H-M   'P 1'
#
loop_
_entity.id
_entity.type
_entity.pdbx_description
1 polymer ?
#
loop_
_entity_poly.entity_id
_entity_poly.type
_entity_poly.pdbx_seq_one_letter_code
_entity_poly.pdbx_strand_id
1 'polypeptide(L)' 'MSKIIVLGCGLMGPTVAKDCAEDDAVSKVLACDIDVEKLRKAEEFVSNPKLETAKLRANSGL' A
#
# COMPACT_ATOMS: atom_id res chain seq x y z
N MET A 1 13.92 -1.15 12.50
CA MET A 1 13.18 -0.67 11.32
C MET A 1 11.72 -1.09 11.43
N SER A 2 10.81 -0.19 11.05
CA SER A 2 9.36 -0.37 11.14
C SER A 2 8.78 -1.02 9.89
N LYS A 3 7.62 -1.65 10.04
CA LYS A 3 6.78 -2.13 8.93
C LYS A 3 5.46 -1.38 8.97
N ILE A 4 5.00 -0.89 7.83
CA ILE A 4 3.81 -0.04 7.73
C ILE A 4 2.75 -0.73 6.87
N ILE A 5 1.48 -0.59 7.25
CA ILE A 5 0.33 -0.97 6.43
C ILE A 5 -0.43 0.30 6.08
N VAL A 6 -0.70 0.50 4.79
CA VAL A 6 -1.57 1.56 4.28
C VAL A 6 -2.89 0.93 3.85
N LEU A 7 -3.99 1.29 4.52
CA LEU A 7 -5.34 0.81 4.18
C LEU A 7 -6.05 1.86 3.31
N GLY A 8 -6.26 1.53 2.04
CA GLY A 8 -6.87 2.36 1.01
C GLY A 8 -5.84 2.97 0.05
N CYS A 9 -6.01 2.73 -1.24
CA CYS A 9 -5.17 3.19 -2.35
C CYS A 9 -5.93 4.13 -3.31
N GLY A 10 -6.79 4.98 -2.75
CA GLY A 10 -7.52 6.01 -3.50
C GLY A 10 -6.62 7.20 -3.88
N LEU A 11 -7.02 8.41 -3.49
CA LEU A 11 -6.29 9.63 -3.83
C LEU A 11 -4.91 9.71 -3.15
N MET A 12 -4.88 9.60 -1.82
CA MET A 12 -3.67 9.86 -1.02
C MET A 12 -2.94 8.60 -0.58
N GLY A 13 -3.58 7.43 -0.64
CA GLY A 13 -2.98 6.16 -0.22
C GLY A 13 -1.62 5.89 -0.87
N PRO A 14 -1.47 6.01 -2.20
CA PRO A 14 -0.20 5.83 -2.88
C PRO A 14 0.87 6.86 -2.46
N THR A 15 0.49 8.12 -2.20
CA THR A 15 1.42 9.15 -1.71
C THR A 15 1.95 8.79 -0.32
N VAL A 16 1.08 8.41 0.62
CA VAL A 16 1.49 7.97 1.95
C VAL A 16 2.39 6.74 1.89
N ALA A 17 2.04 5.77 1.04
CA ALA A 17 2.86 4.57 0.84
C ALA A 17 4.25 4.89 0.28
N LYS A 18 4.35 5.89 -0.63
CA LYS A 18 5.61 6.36 -1.19
C LYS A 18 6.49 7.02 -0.14
N ASP A 19 5.95 7.99 0.59
CA ASP A 19 6.69 8.68 1.66
C ASP A 19 7.21 7.68 2.70
N CYS A 20 6.39 6.68 3.07
CA CYS A 20 6.81 5.61 3.97
C CYS A 20 7.88 4.70 3.36
N ALA A 21 7.83 4.40 2.07
CA ALA A 21 8.80 3.52 1.41
C ALA A 21 10.16 4.20 1.20
N GLU A 22 10.17 5.53 1.08
CA GLU A 22 11.39 6.34 0.95
C GLU A 22 12.10 6.57 2.30
N ASP A 23 11.42 6.40 3.44
CA ASP A 23 12.01 6.53 4.77
C ASP A 23 12.95 5.35 5.12
N ASP A 24 14.20 5.64 5.48
CA ASP A 24 15.23 4.66 5.86
C ASP A 24 14.91 3.91 7.16
N ALA A 25 14.08 4.47 8.04
CA ALA A 25 13.62 3.79 9.24
C ALA A 25 12.56 2.71 8.93
N VAL A 26 11.97 2.72 7.74
CA VAL A 26 10.96 1.75 7.28
C VAL A 26 11.61 0.69 6.41
N SER A 27 11.40 -0.59 6.77
CA SER A 27 11.92 -1.74 6.02
C SER A 27 10.93 -2.29 5.00
N LYS A 28 9.62 -2.06 5.18
CA LYS A 28 8.56 -2.60 4.32
C LYS A 28 7.26 -1.82 4.48
N VAL A 29 6.56 -1.62 3.36
CA VAL A 29 5.22 -1.04 3.27
C VAL A 29 4.30 -2.03 2.58
N LEU A 30 3.16 -2.33 3.19
CA LEU A 30 2.09 -3.12 2.57
C LEU A 30 0.90 -2.21 2.28
N ALA A 31 0.60 -1.96 1.00
CA ALA A 31 -0.56 -1.19 0.58
C ALA A 31 -1.74 -2.12 0.27
N CYS A 32 -2.91 -1.80 0.83
CA CYS A 32 -4.08 -2.65 0.79
C CYS A 32 -5.29 -1.89 0.25
N ASP A 33 -6.03 -2.46 -0.69
CA ASP A 33 -7.31 -1.93 -1.17
C ASP A 33 -8.22 -3.09 -1.58
N ILE A 34 -9.53 -2.85 -1.65
CA ILE A 34 -10.50 -3.80 -2.20
C ILE A 34 -10.47 -3.82 -3.73
N ASP A 35 -10.00 -2.73 -4.34
CA ASP A 35 -9.95 -2.52 -5.79
C ASP A 35 -8.54 -2.80 -6.32
N VAL A 36 -8.43 -3.79 -7.20
CA VAL A 36 -7.16 -4.24 -7.77
C VAL A 36 -6.55 -3.20 -8.71
N GLU A 37 -7.36 -2.38 -9.38
CA GLU A 37 -6.83 -1.35 -10.27
C GLU A 37 -6.19 -0.21 -9.49
N LYS A 38 -6.69 0.07 -8.27
CA LYS A 38 -6.06 1.02 -7.36
C LYS A 38 -4.73 0.49 -6.83
N LEU A 39 -4.65 -0.81 -6.52
CA LEU A 39 -3.38 -1.45 -6.14
C LEU A 39 -2.36 -1.37 -7.27
N ARG A 40 -2.75 -1.72 -8.50
CA ARG A 40 -1.89 -1.64 -9.69
C ARG A 40 -1.34 -0.22 -9.92
N LYS A 41 -2.22 0.79 -9.83
CA LYS A 41 -1.82 2.20 -9.93
C LYS A 41 -0.89 2.63 -8.79
N ALA A 42 -1.10 2.11 -7.57
CA ALA A 42 -0.23 2.38 -6.44
C ALA A 42 1.17 1.79 -6.66
N GLU A 43 1.28 0.57 -7.16
CA GLU A 43 2.56 -0.07 -7.51
C GLU A 43 3.34 0.76 -8.54
N GLU A 44 2.67 1.17 -9.61
CA GLU A 44 3.26 2.02 -10.66
C GLU A 44 3.72 3.38 -10.12
N PHE A 45 2.90 4.03 -9.29
CA PHE A 45 3.20 5.36 -8.75
C PHE A 45 4.33 5.34 -7.71
N VAL A 46 4.32 4.36 -6.81
CA VAL A 46 5.28 4.26 -5.71
C VAL A 46 6.63 3.75 -6.22
N SER A 47 6.63 2.73 -7.08
CA SER A 47 7.83 2.19 -7.76
C SER A 47 9.05 2.04 -6.83
N ASN A 48 8.85 1.36 -5.70
CA ASN A 48 9.87 1.20 -4.66
C ASN A 48 9.93 -0.27 -4.19
N PRO A 49 11.12 -0.88 -4.05
CA PRO A 49 11.27 -2.28 -3.66
C PRO A 49 10.77 -2.62 -2.25
N LYS A 50 10.55 -1.61 -1.38
CA LYS A 50 9.96 -1.83 -0.05
C LYS A 50 8.44 -2.02 -0.09
N LEU A 51 7.78 -1.72 -1.22
CA LEU A 51 6.33 -1.82 -1.36
C LEU A 51 5.90 -3.23 -1.77
N GLU A 52 4.89 -3.75 -1.08
CA GLU A 52 4.05 -4.86 -1.53
C GLU A 52 2.58 -4.43 -1.55
N THR A 53 1.75 -5.12 -2.33
CA THR A 53 0.29 -4.91 -2.31
C THR A 53 -0.48 -6.16 -1.92
N ALA A 54 -1.65 -5.96 -1.31
CA ALA A 54 -2.58 -7.04 -1.02
C ALA A 54 -4.04 -6.59 -1.22
N LYS A 55 -4.81 -7.40 -1.94
CA LYS A 55 -6.26 -7.20 -2.07
C LYS A 55 -6.96 -7.58 -0.77
N LEU A 56 -7.72 -6.66 -0.20
CA LEU A 56 -8.59 -6.93 0.93
C LEU A 56 -9.85 -7.67 0.46
N ARG A 57 -10.28 -8.65 1.25
CA ARG A 57 -11.58 -9.29 1.12
C ARG A 57 -12.43 -8.85 2.31
N ALA A 58 -13.56 -8.19 2.04
CA ALA A 58 -14.56 -8.01 3.07
C ALA A 58 -15.11 -9.39 3.45
N ASN A 59 -15.02 -9.76 4.72
CA ASN A 59 -15.74 -10.92 5.22
C ASN A 59 -17.18 -10.48 5.47
N SER A 60 -18.14 -11.04 4.72
CA SER A 60 -19.54 -10.59 4.79
C SER A 60 -20.25 -10.98 6.07
N GLY A 61 -19.69 -11.87 6.92
CA GLY A 61 -20.25 -12.23 8.22
C GLY A 61 -21.70 -12.75 8.19
N LEU A 62 -22.23 -13.01 6.99
CA LEU A 62 -23.54 -13.56 6.63
C LEU A 62 -23.27 -14.79 5.77
#